data_AF-A0A7C3C2N8-F1
#
_entry.id   AF-A0A7C3C2N8-F1
#
_cell.length_a   1.000
_cell.length_b   1.000
_cell.length_c   1.000
_cell.angle_alpha   90.00
_cell.angle_beta   90.00
_cell.angle_gamma   90.00
#
_symmetry.space_group_name_H-M   'P 1'
#
loop_
_entity.id
_entity.type
_entity.pdbx_description
1 polymer ?
#
loop_
_entity_poly.entity_id
_entity_poly.type
_entity_poly.pdbx_seq_one_letter_code
_entity_poly.pdbx_strand_id
1 'polypeptide(L)' 'MRVSLLVPAAGRGERLGAGRPKALVPVRGRTLLEWALSRFPPVDEVLVALPPGTEPPP' A
#
# COMPACT_ATOMS: atom_id res chain seq x y z
N MET A 1 -17.89 17.72 -3.70
CA MET A 1 -16.78 17.70 -2.71
C MET A 1 -15.72 16.79 -3.27
N ARG A 2 -14.44 17.19 -3.23
CA ARG A 2 -13.31 16.37 -3.69
C ARG A 2 -12.69 15.68 -2.47
N VAL A 3 -12.37 14.39 -2.59
CA VAL A 3 -11.74 13.60 -1.53
C VAL A 3 -10.49 12.92 -2.08
N SER A 4 -9.35 13.13 -1.42
CA SER A 4 -8.10 12.42 -1.67
C SER A 4 -7.82 11.42 -0.55
N LEU A 5 -7.24 10.27 -0.89
CA LEU A 5 -6.80 9.24 0.06
C LEU A 5 -5.28 9.25 0.19
N LEU A 6 -4.75 9.51 1.39
CA LEU A 6 -3.33 9.33 1.71
C LEU A 6 -3.13 8.04 2.51
N VAL A 7 -2.31 7.12 1.98
CA VAL A 7 -1.96 5.86 2.63
C VAL A 7 -0.48 5.88 3.04
N PRO A 8 -0.18 6.02 4.35
CA PRO A 8 1.20 5.89 4.84
C PRO A 8 1.64 4.42 4.79
N ALA A 9 2.53 4.09 3.86
CA ALA A 9 3.03 2.73 3.62
C ALA A 9 4.58 2.65 3.63
N ALA A 10 5.26 3.68 4.17
CA ALA A 10 6.72 3.84 4.10
C ALA A 10 7.50 2.87 5.02
N GLY A 11 6.80 2.09 5.85
CA GLY A 11 7.41 1.17 6.80
C GLY A 11 8.07 -0.03 6.13
N ARG A 12 9.28 -0.39 6.58
CA ARG A 12 10.07 -1.53 6.08
C ARG A 12 9.50 -2.90 6.44
N GLY A 13 8.58 -2.97 7.41
CA GLY A 13 7.95 -4.24 7.82
C GLY A 13 8.88 -5.20 8.57
N GLU A 14 9.92 -4.69 9.24
CA GLU A 14 10.99 -5.51 9.86
C GLU A 14 10.46 -6.61 10.80
N ARG A 15 9.50 -6.28 11.67
CA ARG A 15 8.89 -7.26 12.59
C ARG A 15 8.13 -8.38 11.88
N LEU A 16 7.62 -8.13 10.67
CA LEU A 16 6.96 -9.17 9.88
C LEU A 16 7.97 -10.13 9.24
N GLY A 17 9.22 -9.70 9.03
CA GLY A 17 10.31 -10.56 8.55
C GLY A 17 10.17 -11.05 7.11
N ALA A 18 9.32 -10.43 6.28
CA ALA A 18 9.02 -10.90 4.92
C ALA A 18 10.06 -10.50 3.85
N GLY A 19 11.19 -9.90 4.24
CA GLY A 19 12.25 -9.45 3.32
C GLY A 19 11.86 -8.30 2.37
N ARG A 20 10.68 -7.68 2.58
CA ARG A 20 10.14 -6.58 1.78
C ARG A 20 9.21 -5.71 2.64
N PRO A 21 8.88 -4.48 2.21
CA PRO A 21 7.88 -3.67 2.90
C PRO A 21 6.57 -4.44 3.07
N LYS A 22 5.97 -4.35 4.26
CA LYS A 22 4.71 -5.07 4.56
C LYS A 22 3.63 -4.79 3.51
N ALA A 23 3.53 -3.55 3.04
CA ALA A 23 2.56 -3.14 2.03
C ALA A 23 2.62 -3.99 0.74
N LEU A 24 3.80 -4.48 0.37
CA LEU A 24 4.07 -5.24 -0.87
C LEU A 24 4.08 -6.77 -0.65
N VAL A 25 3.70 -7.25 0.53
CA VAL A 25 3.58 -8.68 0.80
C VAL A 25 2.34 -9.23 0.10
N PRO A 26 2.47 -10.25 -0.77
CA PRO A 26 1.33 -10.87 -1.43
C PRO A 26 0.57 -11.80 -0.47
N VAL A 27 -0.75 -11.67 -0.46
CA VAL A 27 -1.69 -12.55 0.23
C VAL A 27 -2.78 -12.92 -0.76
N ARG A 28 -2.88 -14.22 -1.09
CA ARG A 28 -3.86 -14.73 -2.08
C ARG A 28 -3.77 -14.00 -3.43
N GLY A 29 -2.55 -13.77 -3.91
CA GLY A 29 -2.29 -13.16 -5.22
C GLY A 29 -2.39 -11.63 -5.28
N ARG A 30 -2.74 -10.97 -4.16
CA ARG A 30 -2.85 -9.51 -4.07
C ARG A 30 -1.96 -8.96 -2.97
N THR A 31 -1.36 -7.78 -3.16
CA THR A 31 -0.56 -7.17 -2.09
C THR A 31 -1.43 -6.73 -0.91
N LEU A 32 -0.84 -6.64 0.29
CA LEU A 32 -1.56 -6.07 1.45
C LEU A 32 -2.06 -4.64 1.18
N LEU A 33 -1.32 -3.87 0.37
CA LEU A 33 -1.74 -2.55 -0.09
C LEU A 33 -2.99 -2.62 -0.98
N GLU A 34 -3.02 -3.50 -1.99
CA GLU A 34 -4.22 -3.70 -2.82
C GLU A 34 -5.44 -4.12 -2.00
N TRP A 35 -5.25 -5.01 -1.02
CA TRP A 35 -6.32 -5.40 -0.11
C TRP A 35 -6.86 -4.21 0.66
N ALA A 36 -5.98 -3.36 1.19
CA ALA A 36 -6.37 -2.14 1.90
C ALA A 36 -7.10 -1.15 0.98
N LEU A 37 -6.56 -0.88 -0.22
CA LEU A 37 -7.15 0.05 -1.18
C LEU A 37 -8.54 -0.40 -1.65
N SER A 38 -8.76 -1.71 -1.83
CA SER A 38 -10.07 -2.23 -2.25
C SER A 38 -11.20 -2.08 -1.24
N ARG A 39 -10.91 -1.61 -0.02
CA ARG A 39 -11.95 -1.31 0.99
C ARG A 39 -12.50 0.10 0.89
N PHE A 40 -11.85 0.98 0.14
CA PHE A 40 -12.30 2.35 -0.06
C PHE A 40 -13.21 2.45 -1.29
N PRO A 41 -14.25 3.30 -1.25
CA PRO A 41 -14.96 3.68 -2.46
C PRO A 41 -14.01 4.46 -3.40
N PRO A 42 -14.36 4.62 -4.69
CA PRO A 42 -13.62 5.48 -5.60
C PRO A 42 -13.45 6.90 -5.02
N VAL A 43 -12.23 7.43 -5.12
CA VAL A 43 -11.84 8.77 -4.68
C VAL A 43 -11.16 9.50 -5.83
N ASP A 44 -11.05 10.82 -5.73
CA ASP A 44 -10.50 11.64 -6.81
C ASP A 44 -8.98 11.52 -6.96
N GLU A 45 -8.30 11.02 -5.93
CA GLU A 45 -6.84 10.86 -5.89
C GLU A 45 -6.44 9.87 -4.80
N VAL A 46 -5.45 9.03 -5.10
CA VAL A 46 -4.82 8.12 -4.13
C VAL A 46 -3.33 8.40 -4.11
N LEU A 47 -2.81 8.77 -2.95
CA LEU A 47 -1.38 8.98 -2.68
C LEU A 47 -0.89 7.90 -1.74
N VAL A 48 0.13 7.14 -2.15
CA VAL A 48 0.74 6.11 -1.32
C VAL A 48 2.19 6.50 -1.04
N ALA A 49 2.51 6.73 0.22
CA ALA A 49 3.90 7.01 0.62
C ALA A 49 4.63 5.68 0.83
N LEU A 50 5.52 5.30 -0.08
CA LEU A 50 6.32 4.07 -0.03
C LEU A 50 7.76 4.34 0.43
N PRO A 51 8.50 3.32 0.94
CA PRO A 51 9.91 3.50 1.22
C PRO A 51 10.71 3.73 -0.08
N PRO A 52 11.85 4.44 -0.04
CA PRO A 52 12.67 4.68 -1.22
C PRO A 52 13.06 3.39 -1.95
N GLY A 53 13.11 3.45 -3.28
CA GLY A 53 13.52 2.30 -4.12
C GLY A 53 12.47 1.20 -4.22
N THR A 54 11.20 1.49 -3.91
CA THR A 54 10.10 0.53 -4.04
C THR A 54 9.03 1.03 -4.99
N GLU A 55 8.55 0.12 -5.84
CA GLU A 55 7.49 0.42 -6.80
C GLU A 55 6.12 0.10 -6.19
N PRO A 56 5.09 0.91 -6.49
CA PRO A 56 3.73 0.57 -6.13
C PRO A 56 3.28 -0.69 -6.90
N PRO A 57 2.37 -1.49 -6.32
CA PRO A 57 1.70 -2.54 -7.06
C PRO A 57 0.89 -1.94 -8.24
N PRO A 58 0.64 -2.75 -9.28
CA PRO A 58 -0.16 -2.33 -10.43
C PRO A 58 -1.61 -1.97 -10.06
#